data_AF-B1I0B1-F1
#
_entry.id   AF-B1I0B1-F1
#
_cell.length_a   1.000
_cell.length_b   1.000
_cell.length_c   1.000
_cell.angle_alpha   90.00
_cell.angle_beta   90.00
_cell.angle_gamma   90.00
#
_symmetry.space_group_name_H-M   'P 1'
#
loop_
_entity.id
_entity.type
_entity.pdbx_description
1 polymer ?
#
loop_
_entity_poly.entity_id
_entity_poly.type
_entity_poly.pdbx_seq_one_letter_code
_entity_poly.pdbx_strand_id
1 'polypeptide(L)'
;MNKIIATFQNREPITVERVQDGLTIGRYNLTPAAFIESMAKELPFENLFALVVEQVIEDNAFNDYFDEIYIHRKEKKYTDFLNAMLNNAPSNWLDEPRLHDFVINALSQFKVTKEDETVILNLFRSVKRIITQENQSVFVELALQVFSNLINSKEKEDSLKKFLSLLYSNLNVNKKEELDDWFVMNIDSIPSDIKAEVIVKVLEDKNFLRDVYRLLNSDKKAFNTWLNEMVDNMPLTWRVDGFKRTVKPEDVYLKTIQIPKNCVNIDVSVSKLVYSIEIPKKRMRVKFGDIAYEDVGHPKLLAKIEVVDEKFQSMSLFAIKDGEDILYKYPYSNVYDSGKVCWHVMDRNTIISLKEIEMLPMMFLSTPNNSHLNSKTLNLYLKYQGKDFDDSELEPFTY
;
A
#
# COMPACT_ATOMS: atom_id res chain seq x y z
N MET A 1 -3.43 -1.47 -64.66
CA MET A 1 -3.49 -1.09 -63.22
C MET A 1 -4.42 -2.07 -62.51
N ASN A 2 -3.96 -2.72 -61.45
CA ASN A 2 -4.79 -3.65 -60.67
C ASN A 2 -5.52 -2.87 -59.59
N LYS A 3 -6.85 -2.98 -59.52
CA LYS A 3 -7.66 -2.42 -58.45
C LYS A 3 -8.63 -3.47 -57.91
N ILE A 4 -8.86 -3.45 -56.61
CA ILE A 4 -9.93 -4.21 -55.96
C ILE A 4 -11.04 -3.20 -55.67
N ILE A 5 -12.26 -3.52 -56.11
CA ILE A 5 -13.46 -2.73 -55.81
C ILE A 5 -14.30 -3.56 -54.85
N ALA A 6 -14.46 -3.07 -53.62
CA ALA A 6 -15.41 -3.62 -52.67
C ALA A 6 -16.66 -2.76 -52.71
N THR A 7 -17.80 -3.36 -53.04
CA THR A 7 -19.09 -2.67 -53.04
C THR A 7 -19.88 -3.12 -51.83
N PHE A 8 -20.25 -2.14 -51.02
CA PHE A 8 -21.04 -2.32 -49.81
C PHE A 8 -22.47 -1.94 -50.12
N GLN A 9 -23.38 -2.90 -49.98
CA GLN A 9 -24.81 -2.64 -50.00
C GLN A 9 -25.35 -3.05 -48.65
N ASN A 10 -26.23 -2.22 -48.08
CA ASN A 10 -26.76 -2.46 -46.74
C ASN A 10 -27.38 -3.87 -46.67
N ARG A 11 -26.87 -4.69 -45.75
CA ARG A 11 -27.33 -6.06 -45.45
C ARG A 11 -27.10 -7.11 -46.55
N GLU A 12 -26.28 -6.82 -47.55
CA GLU A 12 -25.86 -7.82 -48.55
C GLU A 12 -24.38 -8.21 -48.37
N PRO A 13 -24.00 -9.46 -48.75
CA PRO A 13 -22.59 -9.84 -48.84
C PRO A 13 -21.76 -8.82 -49.63
N ILE A 14 -20.59 -8.49 -49.11
CA ILE A 14 -19.68 -7.53 -49.74
C ILE A 14 -19.25 -8.11 -51.08
N THR A 15 -19.60 -7.42 -52.15
CA THR A 15 -19.18 -7.82 -53.49
C THR A 15 -17.77 -7.31 -53.71
N VAL A 16 -16.82 -8.23 -53.88
CA VAL A 16 -15.42 -7.91 -54.19
C VAL A 16 -15.17 -8.20 -55.66
N GLU A 17 -14.76 -7.19 -56.39
CA GLU A 17 -14.40 -7.27 -57.80
C GLU A 17 -12.90 -7.00 -57.98
N ARG A 18 -12.21 -7.91 -58.65
CA ARG A 18 -10.82 -7.70 -59.08
C ARG A 18 -10.83 -7.16 -60.50
N VAL A 19 -10.31 -5.96 -60.69
CA VAL A 19 -10.25 -5.29 -62.00
C VAL A 19 -8.79 -5.14 -62.43
N GLN A 20 -8.47 -5.64 -63.62
CA GLN A 20 -7.15 -5.55 -64.23
C GLN A 20 -7.30 -4.94 -65.62
N ASP A 21 -6.58 -3.83 -65.84
CA ASP A 21 -6.57 -3.09 -67.12
C ASP A 21 -7.97 -2.69 -67.63
N GLY A 22 -8.85 -2.35 -66.68
CA GLY A 22 -10.22 -1.92 -66.94
C GLY A 22 -11.25 -3.05 -67.06
N LEU A 23 -10.82 -4.31 -67.02
CA LEU A 23 -11.69 -5.49 -67.11
C LEU A 23 -11.86 -6.18 -65.74
N THR A 24 -13.10 -6.52 -65.38
CA THR A 24 -13.40 -7.33 -64.19
C THR A 24 -13.02 -8.78 -64.46
N ILE A 25 -11.96 -9.25 -63.80
CA ILE A 25 -11.39 -10.59 -63.97
C ILE A 25 -11.83 -11.58 -62.88
N GLY A 26 -12.54 -11.11 -61.86
CA GLY A 26 -13.13 -11.95 -60.82
C GLY A 26 -14.12 -11.18 -59.97
N ARG A 27 -15.21 -11.85 -59.57
CA ARG A 27 -16.24 -11.33 -58.68
C ARG A 27 -16.65 -12.41 -57.70
N TYR A 28 -16.64 -12.09 -56.42
CA TYR A 28 -17.11 -12.98 -55.38
C TYR A 28 -17.75 -12.18 -54.25
N ASN A 29 -18.65 -12.84 -53.53
CA ASN A 29 -19.36 -12.26 -52.40
C ASN A 29 -18.70 -12.78 -51.13
N LEU A 30 -18.28 -11.86 -50.26
CA LEU A 30 -17.75 -12.19 -48.94
C LEU A 30 -18.72 -11.76 -47.86
N THR A 31 -18.75 -12.51 -46.77
CA THR A 31 -19.29 -11.98 -45.51
C THR A 31 -18.40 -10.84 -45.02
N PRO A 32 -18.93 -9.91 -44.20
CA PRO A 32 -18.11 -8.89 -43.55
C PRO A 32 -16.87 -9.46 -42.86
N ALA A 33 -17.00 -10.57 -42.12
CA ALA A 33 -15.90 -11.24 -41.46
C ALA A 33 -14.81 -11.72 -42.45
N ALA A 34 -15.21 -12.46 -43.49
CA ALA A 34 -14.27 -12.97 -44.50
C ALA A 34 -13.61 -11.84 -45.30
N PHE A 35 -14.35 -10.75 -45.55
CA PHE A 35 -13.80 -9.56 -46.20
C PHE A 35 -12.72 -8.91 -45.34
N ILE A 36 -13.01 -8.65 -44.05
CA ILE A 36 -12.05 -8.07 -43.12
C ILE A 36 -10.82 -8.96 -43.02
N GLU A 37 -10.98 -10.28 -42.88
CA GLU A 37 -9.85 -11.20 -42.83
C GLU A 37 -8.99 -11.16 -44.10
N SER A 38 -9.63 -11.16 -45.28
CA SER A 38 -8.93 -11.14 -46.56
C SER A 38 -8.22 -9.80 -46.85
N MET A 39 -8.76 -8.69 -46.34
CA MET A 39 -8.28 -7.34 -46.61
C MET A 39 -7.45 -6.75 -45.45
N ALA A 40 -7.38 -7.43 -44.31
CA ALA A 40 -6.64 -7.01 -43.11
C ALA A 40 -5.16 -6.70 -43.36
N LYS A 41 -4.57 -7.25 -44.44
CA LYS A 41 -3.18 -7.01 -44.82
C LYS A 41 -2.98 -5.88 -45.82
N GLU A 42 -4.03 -5.52 -46.55
CA GLU A 42 -3.94 -4.69 -47.76
C GLU A 42 -4.64 -3.34 -47.62
N LEU A 43 -5.65 -3.22 -46.75
CA LEU A 43 -6.35 -1.97 -46.50
C LEU A 43 -5.77 -1.23 -45.29
N PRO A 44 -5.72 0.11 -45.34
CA PRO A 44 -5.56 0.93 -44.15
C PRO A 44 -6.60 0.53 -43.11
N PHE A 45 -6.13 0.34 -41.89
CA PHE A 45 -6.92 -0.21 -40.79
C PHE A 45 -8.19 0.63 -40.50
N GLU A 46 -8.10 1.94 -40.69
CA GLU A 46 -9.18 2.91 -40.51
C GLU A 46 -10.38 2.61 -41.41
N ASN A 47 -10.12 2.14 -42.64
CA ASN A 47 -11.15 1.79 -43.59
C ASN A 47 -11.85 0.48 -43.22
N LEU A 48 -11.11 -0.50 -42.69
CA LEU A 48 -11.68 -1.75 -42.18
C LEU A 48 -12.59 -1.48 -40.99
N PHE A 49 -12.20 -0.54 -40.13
CA PHE A 49 -12.98 -0.18 -38.95
C PHE A 49 -14.26 0.61 -39.30
N ALA A 50 -14.20 1.58 -40.21
CA ALA A 50 -15.41 2.29 -40.66
C ALA A 50 -16.48 1.32 -41.21
N LEU A 51 -16.03 0.30 -41.95
CA LEU A 51 -16.90 -0.75 -42.48
C LEU A 51 -17.53 -1.63 -41.40
N VAL A 52 -16.77 -1.93 -40.35
CA VAL A 52 -17.26 -2.66 -39.17
C VAL A 52 -18.34 -1.86 -38.47
N VAL A 53 -18.10 -0.59 -38.17
CA VAL A 53 -19.07 0.25 -37.43
C VAL A 53 -20.35 0.45 -38.23
N GLU A 54 -20.25 0.63 -39.56
CA GLU A 54 -21.41 0.86 -40.42
C GLU A 54 -22.27 -0.39 -40.68
N GLN A 55 -21.68 -1.60 -40.70
CA GLN A 55 -22.41 -2.83 -41.08
C GLN A 55 -22.76 -3.79 -39.93
N VAL A 56 -22.10 -3.71 -38.78
CA VAL A 56 -22.05 -4.82 -37.80
C VAL A 56 -22.92 -4.59 -36.55
N ILE A 57 -23.74 -3.54 -36.51
CA ILE A 57 -24.60 -3.29 -35.33
C ILE A 57 -25.59 -4.44 -35.07
N GLU A 58 -25.91 -5.33 -36.02
CA GLU A 58 -26.98 -6.34 -35.84
C GLU A 58 -26.58 -7.82 -35.63
N ASP A 59 -25.32 -8.26 -35.83
CA ASP A 59 -24.99 -9.71 -35.92
C ASP A 59 -23.81 -10.19 -35.04
N ASN A 60 -23.91 -11.41 -34.48
CA ASN A 60 -22.94 -12.04 -33.56
C ASN A 60 -21.55 -12.34 -34.17
N ALA A 61 -21.40 -12.19 -35.49
CA ALA A 61 -20.16 -12.46 -36.21
C ALA A 61 -18.96 -11.64 -35.72
N PHE A 62 -19.21 -10.52 -35.02
CA PHE A 62 -18.16 -9.73 -34.39
C PHE A 62 -17.54 -10.43 -33.19
N ASN A 63 -18.35 -11.00 -32.30
CA ASN A 63 -17.85 -11.74 -31.15
C ASN A 63 -17.02 -12.94 -31.62
N ASP A 64 -17.47 -13.65 -32.66
CA ASP A 64 -16.76 -14.79 -33.24
C ASP A 64 -15.41 -14.39 -33.86
N TYR A 65 -15.35 -13.29 -34.63
CA TYR A 65 -14.08 -12.78 -35.19
C TYR A 65 -13.10 -12.34 -34.09
N PHE A 66 -13.60 -11.81 -32.99
CA PHE A 66 -12.79 -11.41 -31.85
C PHE A 66 -12.30 -12.58 -31.03
N ASP A 67 -13.16 -13.55 -30.78
CA ASP A 67 -12.78 -14.80 -30.15
C ASP A 67 -11.70 -15.48 -31.01
N GLU A 68 -11.81 -15.50 -32.35
CA GLU A 68 -10.75 -15.98 -33.23
C GLU A 68 -9.46 -15.15 -33.12
N ILE A 69 -9.57 -13.82 -33.18
CA ILE A 69 -8.42 -12.91 -33.02
C ILE A 69 -7.72 -13.11 -31.67
N TYR A 70 -8.48 -13.31 -30.60
CA TYR A 70 -8.02 -13.47 -29.24
C TYR A 70 -7.40 -14.85 -29.03
N ILE A 71 -8.09 -15.91 -29.49
CA ILE A 71 -7.63 -17.31 -29.44
C ILE A 71 -6.35 -17.48 -30.28
N HIS A 72 -6.18 -16.75 -31.38
CA HIS A 72 -5.06 -16.94 -32.31
C HIS A 72 -3.84 -16.02 -32.07
N ARG A 73 -3.76 -15.25 -30.98
CA ARG A 73 -2.73 -14.19 -30.86
C ARG A 73 -1.53 -14.45 -29.94
N LYS A 74 -0.37 -14.24 -30.56
CA LYS A 74 0.74 -13.43 -30.05
C LYS A 74 0.22 -12.01 -29.76
N GLU A 75 0.32 -11.58 -28.52
CA GLU A 75 -0.32 -10.42 -27.85
C GLU A 75 -0.35 -9.10 -28.67
N LYS A 76 0.74 -8.75 -29.36
CA LYS A 76 0.94 -7.44 -30.01
C LYS A 76 -0.15 -6.98 -31.00
N LYS A 77 -0.71 -7.88 -31.81
CA LYS A 77 -1.68 -7.48 -32.85
C LYS A 77 -3.04 -7.03 -32.27
N TYR A 78 -3.41 -7.52 -31.08
CA TYR A 78 -4.69 -7.19 -30.41
C TYR A 78 -4.66 -5.79 -29.82
N THR A 79 -3.54 -5.51 -29.18
CA THR A 79 -3.15 -4.21 -28.68
C THR A 79 -3.13 -3.15 -29.80
N ASP A 80 -2.53 -3.45 -30.96
CA ASP A 80 -2.53 -2.54 -32.12
C ASP A 80 -3.96 -2.31 -32.68
N PHE A 81 -4.78 -3.36 -32.72
CA PHE A 81 -6.17 -3.31 -33.16
C PHE A 81 -7.01 -2.38 -32.25
N LEU A 82 -6.96 -2.59 -30.94
CA LEU A 82 -7.72 -1.79 -29.98
C LEU A 82 -7.32 -0.32 -30.06
N ASN A 83 -6.01 -0.02 -30.13
CA ASN A 83 -5.54 1.35 -30.29
C ASN A 83 -6.12 2.03 -31.54
N ALA A 84 -6.03 1.37 -32.69
CA ALA A 84 -6.46 1.98 -33.93
C ALA A 84 -7.99 2.11 -33.98
N MET A 85 -8.74 1.17 -33.41
CA MET A 85 -10.18 1.29 -33.19
C MET A 85 -10.52 2.52 -32.35
N LEU A 86 -9.87 2.67 -31.19
CA LEU A 86 -10.17 3.73 -30.23
C LEU A 86 -9.71 5.11 -30.68
N ASN A 87 -8.72 5.18 -31.56
CA ASN A 87 -8.26 6.43 -32.17
C ASN A 87 -9.15 6.91 -33.32
N ASN A 88 -9.87 5.98 -33.97
CA ASN A 88 -10.71 6.28 -35.14
C ASN A 88 -12.22 6.17 -34.85
N ALA A 89 -12.59 5.77 -33.63
CA ALA A 89 -13.95 5.79 -33.13
C ALA A 89 -14.61 7.17 -33.31
N PRO A 90 -15.78 7.26 -33.98
CA PRO A 90 -16.50 8.52 -34.07
C PRO A 90 -17.01 8.95 -32.67
N SER A 91 -17.16 10.25 -32.45
CA SER A 91 -17.49 10.81 -31.12
C SER A 91 -18.85 10.37 -30.57
N ASN A 92 -19.73 9.82 -31.41
CA ASN A 92 -21.05 9.31 -31.03
C ASN A 92 -21.10 7.78 -30.93
N TRP A 93 -19.98 7.08 -31.10
CA TRP A 93 -19.99 5.61 -31.12
C TRP A 93 -20.34 4.97 -29.76
N LEU A 94 -20.16 5.69 -28.65
CA LEU A 94 -20.59 5.23 -27.32
C LEU A 94 -22.08 5.49 -27.08
N ASP A 95 -22.78 6.20 -27.96
CA ASP A 95 -24.23 6.33 -27.82
C ASP A 95 -24.94 5.02 -28.20
N GLU A 96 -24.21 4.05 -28.77
CA GLU A 96 -24.69 2.71 -29.11
C GLU A 96 -24.33 1.71 -27.99
N PRO A 97 -25.32 1.19 -27.22
CA PRO A 97 -25.08 0.27 -26.10
C PRO A 97 -24.29 -0.98 -26.49
N ARG A 98 -24.43 -1.47 -27.72
CA ARG A 98 -23.68 -2.66 -28.19
C ARG A 98 -22.18 -2.42 -28.26
N LEU A 99 -21.77 -1.19 -28.57
CA LEU A 99 -20.35 -0.82 -28.58
C LEU A 99 -19.81 -0.66 -27.16
N HIS A 100 -20.64 -0.30 -26.18
CA HIS A 100 -20.27 -0.37 -24.76
C HIS A 100 -19.97 -1.79 -24.32
N ASP A 101 -20.92 -2.70 -24.53
CA ASP A 101 -20.79 -4.11 -24.16
C ASP A 101 -19.56 -4.72 -24.84
N PHE A 102 -19.31 -4.33 -26.08
CA PHE A 102 -18.12 -4.73 -26.81
C PHE A 102 -16.82 -4.22 -26.16
N VAL A 103 -16.71 -2.92 -25.80
CA VAL A 103 -15.50 -2.38 -25.16
C VAL A 103 -15.28 -3.04 -23.79
N ILE A 104 -16.35 -3.28 -23.03
CA ILE A 104 -16.31 -4.02 -21.76
C ILE A 104 -15.79 -5.43 -21.99
N ASN A 105 -16.39 -6.18 -22.93
CA ASN A 105 -15.98 -7.55 -23.21
C ASN A 105 -14.52 -7.62 -23.69
N ALA A 106 -14.11 -6.74 -24.61
CA ALA A 106 -12.74 -6.66 -25.10
C ALA A 106 -11.74 -6.35 -23.98
N LEU A 107 -12.09 -5.45 -23.06
CA LEU A 107 -11.25 -5.13 -21.91
C LEU A 107 -11.21 -6.23 -20.86
N SER A 108 -12.33 -6.93 -20.63
CA SER A 108 -12.42 -8.01 -19.66
C SER A 108 -11.53 -9.19 -20.04
N GLN A 109 -11.39 -9.44 -21.35
CA GLN A 109 -10.50 -10.47 -21.90
C GLN A 109 -9.03 -10.02 -21.95
N PHE A 110 -8.75 -8.73 -21.75
CA PHE A 110 -7.40 -8.19 -21.91
C PHE A 110 -6.51 -8.55 -20.70
N LYS A 111 -5.59 -9.50 -20.91
CA LYS A 111 -4.50 -9.76 -19.95
C LYS A 111 -3.49 -8.64 -20.04
N VAL A 112 -3.57 -7.71 -19.09
CA VAL A 112 -2.68 -6.56 -19.06
C VAL A 112 -1.23 -7.04 -18.92
N THR A 113 -0.39 -6.83 -19.92
CA THR A 113 1.09 -6.95 -19.82
C THR A 113 1.71 -5.55 -19.68
N LYS A 114 3.05 -5.45 -19.54
CA LYS A 114 3.75 -4.16 -19.45
C LYS A 114 3.72 -3.40 -20.78
N GLU A 115 3.74 -4.12 -21.89
CA GLU A 115 3.65 -3.55 -23.25
C GLU A 115 2.27 -2.91 -23.50
N ASP A 116 1.26 -3.34 -22.73
CA ASP A 116 -0.11 -2.89 -22.88
C ASP A 116 -0.49 -1.65 -22.04
N GLU A 117 0.41 -1.15 -21.18
CA GLU A 117 0.16 0.05 -20.35
C GLU A 117 -0.23 1.25 -21.22
N THR A 118 0.51 1.48 -22.29
CA THR A 118 0.27 2.61 -23.20
C THR A 118 -1.10 2.49 -23.87
N VAL A 119 -1.54 1.27 -24.12
CA VAL A 119 -2.81 0.97 -24.80
C VAL A 119 -3.98 1.18 -23.89
N ILE A 120 -3.87 0.75 -22.64
CA ILE A 120 -4.90 1.03 -21.63
C ILE A 120 -4.98 2.54 -21.40
N LEU A 121 -3.86 3.24 -21.21
CA LEU A 121 -3.88 4.69 -21.04
C LEU A 121 -4.46 5.41 -22.26
N ASN A 122 -4.17 4.95 -23.48
CA ASN A 122 -4.76 5.51 -24.69
C ASN A 122 -6.25 5.20 -24.81
N LEU A 123 -6.67 3.99 -24.46
CA LEU A 123 -8.07 3.60 -24.38
C LEU A 123 -8.84 4.48 -23.42
N PHE A 124 -8.33 4.70 -22.21
CA PHE A 124 -8.99 5.59 -21.26
C PHE A 124 -8.98 7.05 -21.71
N ARG A 125 -7.95 7.52 -22.43
CA ARG A 125 -7.96 8.86 -23.05
C ARG A 125 -8.99 8.97 -24.18
N SER A 126 -9.16 7.91 -24.98
CA SER A 126 -10.17 7.86 -26.03
C SER A 126 -11.56 7.80 -25.44
N VAL A 127 -11.80 6.93 -24.46
CA VAL A 127 -13.06 6.85 -23.72
C VAL A 127 -13.35 8.19 -23.05
N LYS A 128 -12.37 8.85 -22.42
CA LYS A 128 -12.51 10.19 -21.82
C LYS A 128 -13.12 11.21 -22.79
N ARG A 129 -12.75 11.21 -24.06
CA ARG A 129 -13.28 12.16 -25.05
C ARG A 129 -14.78 12.01 -25.29
N ILE A 130 -15.35 10.90 -24.83
CA ILE A 130 -16.67 10.42 -25.21
C ILE A 130 -17.54 10.15 -23.96
N ILE A 131 -16.98 10.30 -22.75
CA ILE A 131 -17.77 10.25 -21.51
C ILE A 131 -18.69 11.47 -21.46
N THR A 132 -19.99 11.23 -21.52
CA THR A 132 -21.06 12.18 -21.22
C THR A 132 -21.51 11.99 -19.77
N GLN A 133 -22.42 12.84 -19.28
CA GLN A 133 -23.00 12.61 -17.95
C GLN A 133 -23.85 11.32 -17.89
N GLU A 134 -24.41 10.90 -19.02
CA GLU A 134 -25.36 9.79 -19.12
C GLU A 134 -24.67 8.41 -19.09
N ASN A 135 -23.40 8.34 -19.52
CA ASN A 135 -22.64 7.07 -19.62
C ASN A 135 -21.54 6.91 -18.55
N GLN A 136 -21.48 7.77 -17.53
CA GLN A 136 -20.43 7.67 -16.49
C GLN A 136 -20.48 6.37 -15.69
N SER A 137 -21.66 5.76 -15.49
CA SER A 137 -21.80 4.47 -14.78
C SER A 137 -21.02 3.35 -15.49
N VAL A 138 -21.17 3.28 -16.82
CA VAL A 138 -20.49 2.30 -17.67
C VAL A 138 -18.98 2.49 -17.59
N PHE A 139 -18.54 3.75 -17.56
CA PHE A 139 -17.12 4.08 -17.42
C PHE A 139 -16.53 3.65 -16.06
N VAL A 140 -17.27 3.85 -14.96
CA VAL A 140 -16.84 3.39 -13.63
C VAL A 140 -16.73 1.87 -13.60
N GLU A 141 -17.72 1.15 -14.12
CA GLU A 141 -17.69 -0.32 -14.17
C GLU A 141 -16.49 -0.84 -14.99
N LEU A 142 -16.28 -0.28 -16.18
CA LEU A 142 -15.15 -0.59 -17.04
C LEU A 142 -13.81 -0.35 -16.33
N ALA A 143 -13.72 0.79 -15.64
CA ALA A 143 -12.54 1.18 -14.90
C ALA A 143 -12.26 0.25 -13.72
N LEU A 144 -13.29 -0.17 -13.00
CA LEU A 144 -13.18 -1.11 -11.88
C LEU A 144 -12.72 -2.50 -12.35
N GLN A 145 -13.22 -2.98 -13.49
CA GLN A 145 -12.76 -4.23 -14.09
C GLN A 145 -11.29 -4.14 -14.50
N VAL A 146 -10.90 -3.06 -15.18
CA VAL A 146 -9.50 -2.84 -15.56
C VAL A 146 -8.61 -2.73 -14.31
N PHE A 147 -9.06 -2.02 -13.27
CA PHE A 147 -8.33 -1.90 -12.01
C PHE A 147 -8.13 -3.25 -11.33
N SER A 148 -9.19 -4.07 -11.27
CA SER A 148 -9.15 -5.41 -10.70
C SER A 148 -8.17 -6.33 -11.44
N ASN A 149 -8.10 -6.21 -12.77
CA ASN A 149 -7.14 -6.94 -13.58
C ASN A 149 -5.70 -6.43 -13.39
N LEU A 150 -5.52 -5.11 -13.21
CA LEU A 150 -4.22 -4.49 -13.02
C LEU A 150 -3.60 -4.76 -11.64
N ILE A 151 -4.40 -4.77 -10.58
CA ILE A 151 -4.00 -5.04 -9.18
C ILE A 151 -3.18 -6.32 -9.07
N ASN A 152 -3.56 -7.35 -9.83
CA ASN A 152 -2.94 -8.67 -9.76
C ASN A 152 -1.58 -8.75 -10.48
N SER A 153 -1.10 -7.66 -11.10
CA SER A 153 0.18 -7.64 -11.81
C SER A 153 1.27 -6.93 -11.00
N LYS A 154 2.38 -7.63 -10.75
CA LYS A 154 3.51 -7.15 -9.91
C LYS A 154 4.30 -5.94 -10.46
N GLU A 155 4.03 -5.47 -11.68
CA GLU A 155 4.95 -4.56 -12.40
C GLU A 155 4.38 -3.16 -12.76
N LYS A 156 3.31 -2.65 -12.11
CA LYS A 156 2.51 -1.53 -12.69
C LYS A 156 2.08 -0.40 -11.75
N GLU A 157 2.89 -0.07 -10.75
CA GLU A 157 2.58 0.98 -9.78
C GLU A 157 2.32 2.35 -10.46
N ASP A 158 3.25 2.82 -11.29
CA ASP A 158 3.13 4.12 -11.99
C ASP A 158 1.92 4.19 -12.93
N SER A 159 1.59 3.07 -13.56
CA SER A 159 0.46 2.94 -14.48
C SER A 159 -0.86 3.07 -13.74
N LEU A 160 -0.97 2.38 -12.60
CA LEU A 160 -2.12 2.42 -11.71
C LEU A 160 -2.33 3.82 -11.13
N LYS A 161 -1.27 4.53 -10.75
CA LYS A 161 -1.34 5.94 -10.30
C LYS A 161 -1.86 6.87 -11.39
N LYS A 162 -1.29 6.79 -12.61
CA LYS A 162 -1.75 7.57 -13.77
C LYS A 162 -3.21 7.26 -14.10
N PHE A 163 -3.58 5.99 -14.00
CA PHE A 163 -4.92 5.50 -14.25
C PHE A 163 -5.94 6.06 -13.26
N LEU A 164 -5.66 5.96 -11.96
CA LEU A 164 -6.51 6.54 -10.91
C LEU A 164 -6.65 8.05 -11.04
N SER A 165 -5.56 8.77 -11.26
CA SER A 165 -5.59 10.22 -11.48
C SER A 165 -6.49 10.59 -12.67
N LEU A 166 -6.39 9.83 -13.75
CA LEU A 166 -7.25 10.02 -14.91
C LEU A 166 -8.71 9.73 -14.57
N LEU A 167 -9.04 8.64 -13.87
CA LEU A 167 -10.41 8.33 -13.45
C LEU A 167 -11.04 9.46 -12.64
N TYR A 168 -10.42 9.83 -11.52
CA TYR A 168 -10.95 10.87 -10.63
C TYR A 168 -11.06 12.24 -11.31
N SER A 169 -10.21 12.55 -12.28
CA SER A 169 -10.30 13.82 -13.01
C SER A 169 -11.54 13.94 -13.91
N ASN A 170 -12.21 12.82 -14.25
CA ASN A 170 -13.30 12.81 -15.24
C ASN A 170 -14.67 12.38 -14.67
N LEU A 171 -14.73 11.88 -13.44
CA LEU A 171 -16.00 11.53 -12.80
C LEU A 171 -16.69 12.75 -12.17
N ASN A 172 -18.01 12.79 -12.21
CA ASN A 172 -18.80 13.72 -11.40
C ASN A 172 -18.78 13.30 -9.91
N VAL A 173 -19.28 14.15 -9.03
CA VAL A 173 -19.25 13.89 -7.56
C VAL A 173 -19.92 12.57 -7.19
N ASN A 174 -21.13 12.32 -7.69
CA ASN A 174 -21.87 11.09 -7.37
C ASN A 174 -21.13 9.81 -7.81
N LYS A 175 -20.41 9.87 -8.94
CA LYS A 175 -19.65 8.73 -9.46
C LYS A 175 -18.29 8.55 -8.80
N LYS A 176 -17.72 9.62 -8.23
CA LYS A 176 -16.58 9.51 -7.33
C LYS A 176 -16.97 8.79 -6.06
N GLU A 177 -18.11 9.14 -5.47
CA GLU A 177 -18.62 8.46 -4.26
C GLU A 177 -18.81 6.95 -4.49
N GLU A 178 -19.37 6.54 -5.64
CA GLU A 178 -19.50 5.11 -6.00
C GLU A 178 -18.14 4.39 -6.16
N LEU A 179 -17.17 5.08 -6.75
CA LEU A 179 -15.81 4.56 -6.90
C LEU A 179 -15.07 4.47 -5.55
N ASP A 180 -15.27 5.46 -4.69
CA ASP A 180 -14.73 5.52 -3.33
C ASP A 180 -15.28 4.36 -2.48
N ASP A 181 -16.59 4.12 -2.52
CA ASP A 181 -17.26 3.02 -1.83
C ASP A 181 -16.67 1.67 -2.27
N TRP A 182 -16.42 1.48 -3.57
CA TRP A 182 -15.78 0.27 -4.07
C TRP A 182 -14.36 0.10 -3.53
N PHE A 183 -13.56 1.17 -3.48
CA PHE A 183 -12.19 1.10 -2.92
C PHE A 183 -12.19 0.72 -1.45
N VAL A 184 -13.15 1.23 -0.67
CA VAL A 184 -13.31 0.85 0.75
C VAL A 184 -13.60 -0.64 0.88
N MET A 185 -14.56 -1.15 0.10
CA MET A 185 -14.95 -2.56 0.17
C MET A 185 -13.86 -3.52 -0.29
N ASN A 186 -12.93 -3.06 -1.13
CA ASN A 186 -11.89 -3.90 -1.74
C ASN A 186 -10.47 -3.55 -1.26
N ILE A 187 -10.34 -2.73 -0.22
CA ILE A 187 -9.04 -2.18 0.21
C ILE A 187 -8.01 -3.26 0.54
N ASP A 188 -8.45 -4.39 1.08
CA ASP A 188 -7.59 -5.52 1.43
C ASP A 188 -6.99 -6.20 0.19
N SER A 189 -7.67 -6.09 -0.95
CA SER A 189 -7.21 -6.61 -2.24
C SER A 189 -6.27 -5.65 -2.97
N ILE A 190 -6.15 -4.39 -2.52
CA ILE A 190 -5.28 -3.40 -3.15
C ILE A 190 -3.83 -3.61 -2.67
N PRO A 191 -2.82 -3.61 -3.56
CA PRO A 191 -1.41 -3.69 -3.18
C PRO A 191 -1.02 -2.54 -2.24
N SER A 192 -0.27 -2.83 -1.17
CA SER A 192 0.05 -1.87 -0.08
C SER A 192 0.72 -0.57 -0.55
N ASP A 193 1.53 -0.66 -1.59
CA ASP A 193 2.21 0.43 -2.28
C ASP A 193 1.24 1.38 -3.01
N ILE A 194 0.10 0.86 -3.48
CA ILE A 194 -0.96 1.62 -4.16
C ILE A 194 -2.00 2.11 -3.17
N LYS A 195 -2.22 1.38 -2.07
CA LYS A 195 -3.12 1.79 -0.97
C LYS A 195 -2.83 3.24 -0.60
N ALA A 196 -1.58 3.62 -0.35
CA ALA A 196 -1.20 4.99 0.02
C ALA A 196 -1.74 6.08 -0.93
N GLU A 197 -1.67 5.86 -2.26
CA GLU A 197 -2.12 6.83 -3.27
C GLU A 197 -3.66 6.87 -3.37
N VAL A 198 -4.29 5.69 -3.38
CA VAL A 198 -5.76 5.57 -3.36
C VAL A 198 -6.30 6.29 -2.13
N ILE A 199 -5.70 6.03 -0.97
CA ILE A 199 -6.04 6.65 0.31
C ILE A 199 -5.89 8.16 0.23
N VAL A 200 -4.79 8.68 -0.29
CA VAL A 200 -4.60 10.12 -0.46
C VAL A 200 -5.68 10.73 -1.34
N LYS A 201 -5.99 10.12 -2.49
CA LYS A 201 -7.02 10.63 -3.42
C LYS A 201 -8.42 10.60 -2.83
N VAL A 202 -8.73 9.52 -2.14
CA VAL A 202 -10.01 9.29 -1.49
C VAL A 202 -10.18 10.22 -0.28
N LEU A 203 -9.12 10.47 0.50
CA LEU A 203 -9.13 11.40 1.64
C LEU A 203 -9.11 12.89 1.24
N GLU A 204 -8.77 13.23 -0.02
CA GLU A 204 -8.96 14.58 -0.55
C GLU A 204 -10.45 14.95 -0.63
N ASP A 205 -11.36 13.97 -0.68
CA ASP A 205 -12.80 14.18 -0.58
C ASP A 205 -13.26 14.23 0.89
N LYS A 206 -13.75 15.40 1.33
CA LYS A 206 -14.22 15.62 2.70
C LYS A 206 -15.48 14.81 3.05
N ASN A 207 -16.27 14.42 2.06
CA ASN A 207 -17.48 13.64 2.29
C ASN A 207 -17.15 12.17 2.56
N PHE A 208 -16.06 11.67 1.96
CA PHE A 208 -15.62 10.28 2.11
C PHE A 208 -15.39 9.87 3.57
N LEU A 209 -14.66 10.66 4.36
CA LEU A 209 -14.41 10.33 5.77
C LEU A 209 -15.71 10.22 6.58
N ARG A 210 -16.72 11.03 6.24
CA ARG A 210 -18.05 10.98 6.84
C ARG A 210 -18.77 9.69 6.46
N ASP A 211 -18.64 9.27 5.21
CA ASP A 211 -19.36 8.13 4.67
C ASP A 211 -18.69 6.79 5.05
N VAL A 212 -17.36 6.73 5.13
CA VAL A 212 -16.61 5.62 5.77
C VAL A 212 -16.94 5.52 7.24
N TYR A 213 -16.95 6.65 7.96
CA TYR A 213 -17.38 6.66 9.36
C TYR A 213 -18.81 6.13 9.48
N ARG A 214 -19.72 6.46 8.55
CA ARG A 214 -21.10 5.97 8.54
C ARG A 214 -21.20 4.47 8.24
N LEU A 215 -20.46 3.98 7.24
CA LEU A 215 -20.43 2.59 6.80
C LEU A 215 -19.80 1.66 7.85
N LEU A 216 -18.75 2.14 8.51
CA LEU A 216 -17.99 1.35 9.49
C LEU A 216 -18.42 1.65 10.94
N ASN A 217 -19.33 2.60 11.21
CA ASN A 217 -19.84 2.84 12.57
C ASN A 217 -20.60 1.63 13.14
N SER A 218 -21.14 0.77 12.27
CA SER A 218 -21.75 -0.49 12.70
C SER A 218 -20.74 -1.51 13.21
N ASP A 219 -19.45 -1.36 12.87
CA ASP A 219 -18.35 -2.19 13.38
C ASP A 219 -17.12 -1.33 13.70
N LYS A 220 -17.11 -0.78 14.92
CA LYS A 220 -16.03 0.07 15.45
C LYS A 220 -14.66 -0.62 15.42
N LYS A 221 -14.60 -1.96 15.47
CA LYS A 221 -13.32 -2.69 15.43
C LYS A 221 -12.78 -2.70 14.00
N ALA A 222 -13.63 -3.03 13.01
CA ALA A 222 -13.27 -2.96 11.61
C ALA A 222 -12.85 -1.53 11.21
N PHE A 223 -13.58 -0.50 11.66
CA PHE A 223 -13.19 0.90 11.46
C PHE A 223 -11.81 1.22 11.99
N ASN A 224 -11.51 0.83 13.24
CA ASN A 224 -10.20 1.13 13.84
C ASN A 224 -9.07 0.34 13.17
N THR A 225 -9.31 -0.92 12.78
CA THR A 225 -8.33 -1.71 12.02
C THR A 225 -8.04 -1.06 10.67
N TRP A 226 -9.09 -0.71 9.93
CA TRP A 226 -8.98 0.00 8.66
C TRP A 226 -8.24 1.33 8.85
N LEU A 227 -8.65 2.16 9.80
CA LEU A 227 -8.05 3.48 10.05
C LEU A 227 -6.57 3.37 10.43
N ASN A 228 -6.19 2.41 11.26
CA ASN A 228 -4.79 2.20 11.62
C ASN A 228 -3.98 1.76 10.41
N GLU A 229 -4.50 0.83 9.60
CA GLU A 229 -3.84 0.39 8.38
C GLU A 229 -3.69 1.54 7.36
N MET A 230 -4.68 2.43 7.28
CA MET A 230 -4.63 3.64 6.46
C MET A 230 -3.54 4.60 6.93
N VAL A 231 -3.48 4.86 8.23
CA VAL A 231 -2.51 5.78 8.84
C VAL A 231 -1.09 5.23 8.71
N ASP A 232 -0.89 3.94 8.89
CA ASP A 232 0.42 3.29 8.79
C ASP A 232 0.97 3.35 7.36
N ASN A 233 0.09 3.19 6.36
CA ASN A 233 0.46 3.26 4.94
C ASN A 233 0.46 4.68 4.35
N MET A 234 0.02 5.70 5.10
CA MET A 234 -0.02 7.08 4.60
C MET A 234 1.40 7.66 4.43
N PRO A 235 1.68 8.40 3.34
CA PRO A 235 2.97 9.07 3.16
C PRO A 235 3.29 9.97 4.36
N LEU A 236 4.54 9.91 4.84
CA LEU A 236 4.97 10.68 6.02
C LEU A 236 4.71 12.18 5.84
N THR A 237 4.91 12.71 4.64
CA THR A 237 4.63 14.11 4.29
C THR A 237 3.16 14.48 4.51
N TRP A 238 2.24 13.60 4.14
CA TRP A 238 0.80 13.79 4.35
C TRP A 238 0.42 13.71 5.82
N ARG A 239 0.99 12.77 6.58
CA ARG A 239 0.79 12.70 8.03
C ARG A 239 1.27 13.98 8.72
N VAL A 240 2.45 14.46 8.34
CA VAL A 240 3.05 15.70 8.85
C VAL A 240 2.24 16.94 8.44
N ASP A 241 1.80 17.03 7.19
CA ASP A 241 1.04 18.18 6.71
C ASP A 241 -0.40 18.19 7.23
N GLY A 242 -1.03 17.01 7.38
CA GLY A 242 -2.29 16.85 8.07
C GLY A 242 -2.18 17.33 9.52
N PHE A 243 -1.13 16.90 10.23
CA PHE A 243 -0.83 17.36 11.59
C PHE A 243 -0.61 18.88 11.65
N LYS A 244 0.14 19.46 10.71
CA LYS A 244 0.34 20.93 10.64
C LYS A 244 -0.96 21.70 10.34
N ARG A 245 -1.94 21.10 9.66
CA ARG A 245 -3.22 21.74 9.31
C ARG A 245 -4.24 21.67 10.43
N THR A 246 -4.23 20.61 11.24
CA THR A 246 -5.18 20.40 12.33
C THR A 246 -4.70 20.94 13.65
N VAL A 247 -3.39 20.95 13.87
CA VAL A 247 -2.77 21.50 15.08
C VAL A 247 -2.47 22.96 14.81
N LYS A 248 -3.11 23.89 15.56
CA LYS A 248 -2.77 25.31 15.44
C LYS A 248 -1.28 25.48 15.76
N PRO A 249 -0.56 26.44 15.17
CA PRO A 249 0.87 26.64 15.48
C PRO A 249 1.14 26.81 16.99
N GLU A 250 0.16 27.33 17.71
CA GLU A 250 0.12 27.51 19.17
C GLU A 250 -0.18 26.21 19.95
N ASP A 251 -0.74 25.19 19.31
CA ASP A 251 -0.93 23.82 19.82
C ASP A 251 0.23 22.87 19.40
N VAL A 252 1.06 23.27 18.43
CA VAL A 252 2.30 22.57 18.08
C VAL A 252 3.34 22.94 19.14
N TYR A 253 3.25 22.28 20.30
CA TYR A 253 4.40 22.20 21.18
C TYR A 253 5.46 21.41 20.44
N LEU A 254 6.42 22.10 19.81
CA LEU A 254 7.77 21.58 19.65
C LEU A 254 8.30 21.31 21.05
N LYS A 255 7.86 20.20 21.66
CA LYS A 255 8.36 19.75 22.95
C LYS A 255 9.82 19.44 22.69
N THR A 256 10.67 20.36 23.11
CA THR A 256 12.11 20.15 23.05
C THR A 256 12.36 18.95 23.95
N ILE A 257 12.55 17.77 23.34
CA ILE A 257 12.82 16.56 24.08
C ILE A 257 14.20 16.75 24.67
N GLN A 258 14.24 17.03 25.97
CA GLN A 258 15.50 17.02 26.69
C GLN A 258 16.01 15.58 26.73
N ILE A 259 17.28 15.40 26.41
CA ILE A 259 17.92 14.08 26.34
C ILE A 259 18.54 13.80 27.71
N PRO A 260 18.14 12.73 28.42
CA PRO A 260 18.76 12.35 29.69
C PRO A 260 20.26 12.08 29.50
N LYS A 261 21.06 12.31 30.55
CA LYS A 261 22.47 11.88 30.56
C LYS A 261 22.60 10.38 30.26
N ASN A 262 23.62 10.04 29.48
CA ASN A 262 23.92 8.68 29.00
C ASN A 262 22.77 8.02 28.21
N CYS A 263 21.81 8.80 27.73
CA CYS A 263 20.79 8.30 26.83
C CYS A 263 21.40 8.10 25.43
N VAL A 264 21.40 6.86 24.95
CA VAL A 264 21.98 6.46 23.67
C VAL A 264 20.95 6.37 22.55
N ASN A 265 19.67 6.23 22.91
CA ASN A 265 18.57 6.23 21.95
C ASN A 265 17.26 6.71 22.60
N ILE A 266 16.41 7.40 21.82
CA ILE A 266 15.06 7.78 22.21
C ILE A 266 14.10 7.37 21.10
N ASP A 267 13.21 6.43 21.38
CA ASP A 267 12.12 6.06 20.46
C ASP A 267 10.89 6.91 20.77
N VAL A 268 10.40 7.65 19.77
CA VAL A 268 9.28 8.58 19.91
C VAL A 268 8.08 8.10 19.11
N SER A 269 6.91 8.04 19.75
CA SER A 269 5.61 7.79 19.13
C SER A 269 4.57 8.80 19.65
N VAL A 270 3.34 8.73 19.14
CA VAL A 270 2.29 9.73 19.44
C VAL A 270 2.02 9.89 20.95
N SER A 271 1.99 8.80 21.72
CA SER A 271 1.70 8.83 23.17
C SER A 271 2.78 8.20 24.03
N LYS A 272 3.83 7.67 23.42
CA LYS A 272 4.86 6.87 24.11
C LYS A 272 6.26 7.32 23.74
N LEU A 273 7.10 7.48 24.77
CA LEU A 273 8.53 7.74 24.69
C LEU A 273 9.28 6.56 25.32
N VAL A 274 10.31 6.06 24.65
CA VAL A 274 11.20 5.03 25.20
C VAL A 274 12.63 5.57 25.25
N TYR A 275 13.15 5.76 26.45
CA TYR A 275 14.52 6.19 26.68
C TYR A 275 15.42 4.96 26.87
N SER A 276 16.48 4.86 26.08
CA SER A 276 17.53 3.86 26.26
C SER A 276 18.74 4.52 26.93
N ILE A 277 19.01 4.18 28.18
CA ILE A 277 20.08 4.77 28.99
C ILE A 277 21.15 3.73 29.28
N GLU A 278 22.38 4.04 28.92
CA GLU A 278 23.54 3.21 29.26
C GLU A 278 24.02 3.51 30.68
N ILE A 279 24.33 2.43 31.41
CA ILE A 279 25.00 2.48 32.70
C ILE A 279 26.38 1.86 32.50
N PRO A 280 27.46 2.61 32.77
CA PRO A 280 28.81 2.10 32.58
C PRO A 280 29.08 0.93 33.53
N LYS A 281 29.93 0.00 33.07
CA LYS A 281 30.47 -1.09 33.87
C LYS A 281 31.12 -0.52 35.13
N LYS A 282 30.67 -0.94 36.31
CA LYS A 282 31.19 -0.42 37.58
C LYS A 282 30.92 -1.39 38.73
N ARG A 283 31.65 -1.18 39.82
CA ARG A 283 31.36 -1.78 41.11
C ARG A 283 30.37 -0.88 41.85
N MET A 284 29.40 -1.49 42.52
CA MET A 284 28.39 -0.74 43.27
C MET A 284 28.02 -1.46 44.55
N ARG A 285 27.62 -0.67 45.55
CA ARG A 285 26.98 -1.18 46.75
C ARG A 285 25.60 -1.71 46.41
N VAL A 286 25.33 -2.95 46.79
CA VAL A 286 24.04 -3.62 46.61
C VAL A 286 23.53 -4.18 47.92
N LYS A 287 22.23 -4.52 47.96
CA LYS A 287 21.63 -5.19 49.11
C LYS A 287 21.03 -6.53 48.68
N PHE A 288 21.17 -7.55 49.52
CA PHE A 288 20.46 -8.81 49.40
C PHE A 288 19.70 -9.06 50.71
N GLY A 289 18.36 -8.96 50.66
CA GLY A 289 17.58 -8.75 51.89
C GLY A 289 18.06 -7.50 52.64
N ASP A 290 18.32 -7.64 53.93
CA ASP A 290 18.79 -6.53 54.78
C ASP A 290 20.33 -6.39 54.84
N ILE A 291 21.07 -7.26 54.14
CA ILE A 291 22.54 -7.28 54.17
C ILE A 291 23.08 -6.49 52.98
N ALA A 292 23.98 -5.54 53.25
CA ALA A 292 24.68 -4.78 52.22
C ALA A 292 25.99 -5.46 51.82
N TYR A 293 26.27 -5.47 50.52
CA TYR A 293 27.52 -5.94 49.92
C TYR A 293 28.15 -4.76 49.18
N GLU A 294 29.38 -4.41 49.56
CA GLU A 294 30.12 -3.30 48.97
C GLU A 294 30.87 -3.75 47.71
N ASP A 295 31.08 -2.81 46.77
CA ASP A 295 31.92 -2.99 45.59
C ASP A 295 31.64 -4.25 44.75
N VAL A 296 30.37 -4.60 44.54
CA VAL A 296 29.99 -5.72 43.69
C VAL A 296 30.04 -5.29 42.22
N GLY A 297 30.90 -5.92 41.43
CA GLY A 297 31.06 -5.64 40.00
C GLY A 297 29.82 -5.95 39.19
N HIS A 298 29.28 -4.98 38.46
CA HIS A 298 28.20 -5.15 37.49
C HIS A 298 28.74 -5.01 36.07
N PRO A 299 28.17 -5.70 35.07
CA PRO A 299 28.51 -5.50 33.67
C PRO A 299 28.06 -4.11 33.19
N LYS A 300 28.38 -3.75 31.95
CA LYS A 300 27.77 -2.60 31.29
C LYS A 300 26.28 -2.91 31.06
N LEU A 301 25.40 -1.97 31.35
CA LEU A 301 23.94 -2.19 31.30
C LEU A 301 23.26 -1.21 30.36
N LEU A 302 22.11 -1.62 29.83
CA LEU A 302 21.18 -0.79 29.08
C LEU A 302 19.80 -0.84 29.74
N ALA A 303 19.34 0.30 30.25
CA ALA A 303 17.99 0.45 30.77
C ALA A 303 17.08 1.05 29.70
N LYS A 304 15.96 0.38 29.39
CA LYS A 304 14.90 0.92 28.53
C LYS A 304 13.73 1.36 29.39
N ILE A 305 13.45 2.66 29.41
CA ILE A 305 12.41 3.29 30.24
C ILE A 305 11.28 3.74 29.34
N GLU A 306 10.08 3.19 29.55
CA GLU A 306 8.88 3.54 28.83
C GLU A 306 8.06 4.56 29.61
N VAL A 307 7.77 5.69 28.94
CA VAL A 307 6.96 6.79 29.44
C VAL A 307 5.75 6.97 28.52
N VAL A 308 4.55 6.92 29.08
CA VAL A 308 3.28 7.09 28.36
C VAL A 308 2.49 8.21 29.01
N ASP A 309 2.03 9.19 28.22
CA ASP A 309 1.29 10.35 28.72
C ASP A 309 2.01 11.04 29.91
N GLU A 310 3.34 11.21 29.77
CA GLU A 310 4.24 11.80 30.78
C GLU A 310 4.38 11.01 32.10
N LYS A 311 3.95 9.75 32.12
CA LYS A 311 4.02 8.87 33.29
C LYS A 311 4.90 7.65 33.06
N PHE A 312 5.57 7.21 34.12
CA PHE A 312 6.32 5.96 34.10
C PHE A 312 5.39 4.78 33.87
N GLN A 313 5.66 4.02 32.81
CA GLN A 313 4.88 2.83 32.49
C GLN A 313 5.64 1.54 32.83
N SER A 314 6.90 1.43 32.39
CA SER A 314 7.73 0.27 32.68
C SER A 314 9.21 0.53 32.45
N MET A 315 10.05 -0.35 33.00
CA MET A 315 11.48 -0.38 32.71
C MET A 315 11.89 -1.81 32.37
N SER A 316 12.79 -1.94 31.40
CA SER A 316 13.54 -3.18 31.14
C SER A 316 15.02 -2.93 31.34
N LEU A 317 15.76 -3.95 31.76
CA LEU A 317 17.20 -3.86 32.02
C LEU A 317 17.92 -5.04 31.38
N PHE A 318 18.96 -4.72 30.62
CA PHE A 318 19.78 -5.68 29.89
C PHE A 318 21.25 -5.45 30.20
N ALA A 319 22.07 -6.49 30.06
CA ALA A 319 23.51 -6.35 29.98
C ALA A 319 23.94 -6.20 28.52
N ILE A 320 25.04 -5.49 28.28
CA ILE A 320 25.62 -5.29 26.94
C ILE A 320 27.13 -5.51 27.00
N LYS A 321 27.70 -6.01 25.91
CA LYS A 321 29.15 -6.15 25.72
C LYS A 321 29.63 -5.10 24.74
N ASP A 322 30.81 -4.55 24.97
CA ASP A 322 31.39 -3.59 24.04
C ASP A 322 31.73 -4.27 22.71
N GLY A 323 31.28 -3.68 21.60
CA GLY A 323 31.52 -4.20 20.24
C GLY A 323 30.55 -5.28 19.77
N GLU A 324 29.50 -5.58 20.55
CA GLU A 324 28.45 -6.53 20.16
C GLU A 324 27.07 -5.88 20.14
N ASP A 325 26.28 -6.15 19.10
CA ASP A 325 24.90 -5.66 18.96
C ASP A 325 23.85 -6.58 19.63
N ILE A 326 24.32 -7.48 20.51
CA ILE A 326 23.49 -8.48 21.18
C ILE A 326 23.19 -8.02 22.61
N LEU A 327 21.91 -8.11 23.01
CA LEU A 327 21.51 -7.92 24.40
C LEU A 327 21.74 -9.21 25.20
N TYR A 328 22.16 -9.05 26.44
CA TYR A 328 22.35 -10.13 27.39
C TYR A 328 21.40 -10.00 28.57
N LYS A 329 21.09 -11.13 29.21
CA LYS A 329 20.28 -11.15 30.42
C LYS A 329 21.01 -10.40 31.54
N TYR A 330 20.25 -9.63 32.32
CA TYR A 330 20.78 -9.04 33.56
C TYR A 330 21.15 -10.18 34.54
N PRO A 331 22.40 -10.23 35.07
CA PRO A 331 22.89 -11.41 35.77
C PRO A 331 22.35 -11.58 37.20
N TYR A 332 21.69 -10.58 37.77
CA TYR A 332 21.16 -10.61 39.14
C TYR A 332 19.62 -10.73 39.16
N SER A 333 19.02 -10.69 40.35
CA SER A 333 17.57 -10.87 40.53
C SER A 333 16.75 -9.63 40.15
N ASN A 334 15.45 -9.70 40.40
CA ASN A 334 14.45 -8.65 40.18
C ASN A 334 14.28 -8.19 38.71
N VAL A 335 14.81 -8.94 37.75
CA VAL A 335 14.54 -8.79 36.31
C VAL A 335 14.04 -10.13 35.78
N TYR A 336 12.91 -10.14 35.08
CA TYR A 336 12.34 -11.34 34.47
C TYR A 336 13.16 -11.77 33.25
N ASP A 337 12.96 -13.02 32.79
CA ASP A 337 13.57 -13.51 31.54
C ASP A 337 13.22 -12.67 30.31
N SER A 338 12.14 -11.89 30.35
CA SER A 338 11.75 -10.91 29.33
C SER A 338 12.54 -9.59 29.39
N GLY A 339 13.46 -9.45 30.33
CA GLY A 339 14.22 -8.23 30.60
C GLY A 339 13.41 -7.18 31.38
N LYS A 340 12.11 -7.42 31.60
CA LYS A 340 11.26 -6.50 32.36
C LYS A 340 11.66 -6.47 33.83
N VAL A 341 11.78 -5.27 34.37
CA VAL A 341 12.12 -5.06 35.78
C VAL A 341 10.90 -5.35 36.67
N CYS A 342 11.09 -6.15 37.71
CA CYS A 342 10.12 -6.39 38.77
C CYS A 342 10.32 -5.37 39.90
N TRP A 343 9.58 -4.27 39.86
CA TRP A 343 9.75 -3.18 40.82
C TRP A 343 8.39 -2.65 41.32
N HIS A 344 8.03 -3.04 42.54
CA HIS A 344 6.73 -2.70 43.15
C HIS A 344 6.67 -1.28 43.74
N VAL A 345 7.83 -0.65 43.97
CA VAL A 345 7.94 0.61 44.74
C VAL A 345 7.54 1.84 43.91
N MET A 346 7.50 1.73 42.57
CA MET A 346 7.06 2.81 41.69
C MET A 346 5.56 2.69 41.44
N ASP A 347 4.77 3.53 42.10
CA ASP A 347 3.36 3.69 41.76
C ASP A 347 3.23 4.30 40.35
N ARG A 348 2.23 3.87 39.57
CA ARG A 348 2.05 4.23 38.15
C ARG A 348 1.62 5.70 37.93
N ASN A 349 1.58 6.49 38.99
CA ASN A 349 1.04 7.85 39.01
C ASN A 349 2.11 8.95 39.11
N THR A 350 3.40 8.60 39.14
CA THR A 350 4.48 9.58 39.26
C THR A 350 4.78 10.23 37.90
N ILE A 351 4.59 11.55 37.84
CA ILE A 351 5.09 12.40 36.74
C ILE A 351 6.62 12.31 36.77
N ILE A 352 7.24 11.93 35.66
CA ILE A 352 8.70 11.82 35.60
C ILE A 352 9.28 13.08 34.97
N SER A 353 9.94 13.90 35.77
CA SER A 353 10.88 14.90 35.27
C SER A 353 12.07 14.21 34.59
N LEU A 354 12.77 14.90 33.68
CA LEU A 354 13.95 14.34 33.02
C LEU A 354 14.98 13.78 34.01
N LYS A 355 15.21 14.50 35.11
CA LYS A 355 16.15 14.11 36.16
C LYS A 355 15.74 12.81 36.85
N GLU A 356 14.44 12.56 37.02
CA GLU A 356 13.97 11.30 37.56
C GLU A 356 14.20 10.16 36.56
N ILE A 357 13.97 10.38 35.25
CA ILE A 357 14.30 9.38 34.20
C ILE A 357 15.78 8.98 34.28
N GLU A 358 16.69 9.95 34.44
CA GLU A 358 18.13 9.68 34.62
C GLU A 358 18.44 8.83 35.86
N MET A 359 17.67 9.00 36.93
CA MET A 359 17.91 8.36 38.22
C MET A 359 17.28 6.96 38.34
N LEU A 360 16.21 6.67 37.59
CA LEU A 360 15.44 5.42 37.70
C LEU A 360 16.31 4.14 37.65
N PRO A 361 17.27 3.99 36.73
CA PRO A 361 18.06 2.77 36.68
C PRO A 361 18.91 2.60 37.94
N MET A 362 19.49 3.69 38.46
CA MET A 362 20.29 3.67 39.68
C MET A 362 19.43 3.45 40.93
N MET A 363 18.21 3.98 40.96
CA MET A 363 17.24 3.71 42.02
C MET A 363 16.89 2.23 42.08
N PHE A 364 16.58 1.61 40.93
CA PHE A 364 16.34 0.17 40.85
C PHE A 364 17.54 -0.65 41.32
N LEU A 365 18.74 -0.34 40.83
CA LEU A 365 19.97 -1.05 41.24
C LEU A 365 20.30 -0.91 42.73
N SER A 366 19.76 0.13 43.40
CA SER A 366 19.91 0.34 44.84
C SER A 366 18.86 -0.40 45.68
N THR A 367 17.87 -1.03 45.05
CA THR A 367 16.84 -1.80 45.77
C THR A 367 17.39 -3.13 46.28
N PRO A 368 16.88 -3.62 47.42
CA PRO A 368 17.22 -4.96 47.89
C PRO A 368 16.85 -6.04 46.88
N ASN A 369 17.84 -6.83 46.48
CA ASN A 369 17.63 -8.05 45.72
C ASN A 369 17.23 -9.21 46.64
N ASN A 370 16.60 -10.23 46.04
CA ASN A 370 16.16 -11.45 46.69
C ASN A 370 16.40 -12.65 45.75
N SER A 371 16.06 -13.87 46.18
CA SER A 371 16.23 -15.08 45.36
C SER A 371 15.00 -15.46 44.52
N HIS A 372 13.96 -14.62 44.42
CA HIS A 372 12.70 -15.01 43.77
C HIS A 372 12.84 -15.27 42.27
N LEU A 373 13.58 -14.42 41.55
CA LEU A 373 13.77 -14.56 40.10
C LEU A 373 15.11 -15.21 39.73
N ASN A 374 16.13 -15.04 40.56
CA ASN A 374 17.43 -15.68 40.35
C ASN A 374 18.04 -16.13 41.68
N SER A 375 18.03 -17.46 41.91
CA SER A 375 18.54 -18.09 43.14
C SER A 375 20.07 -18.01 43.28
N LYS A 376 20.81 -17.70 42.20
CA LYS A 376 22.28 -17.57 42.20
C LYS A 376 22.76 -16.17 42.60
N THR A 377 21.85 -15.20 42.76
CA THR A 377 22.20 -13.77 42.97
C THR A 377 23.18 -13.57 44.13
N LEU A 378 22.93 -14.20 45.29
CA LEU A 378 23.82 -14.09 46.45
C LEU A 378 25.24 -14.63 46.14
N ASN A 379 25.33 -15.77 45.43
CA ASN A 379 26.61 -16.34 45.04
C ASN A 379 27.36 -15.42 44.06
N LEU A 380 26.64 -14.78 43.13
CA LEU A 380 27.22 -13.81 42.21
C LEU A 380 27.71 -12.54 42.93
N TYR A 381 26.98 -12.06 43.94
CA TYR A 381 27.42 -10.95 44.78
C TYR A 381 28.73 -11.29 45.50
N LEU A 382 28.80 -12.44 46.16
CA LEU A 382 30.03 -12.89 46.83
C LEU A 382 31.18 -13.09 45.84
N LYS A 383 30.90 -13.63 44.65
CA LYS A 383 31.89 -13.89 43.60
C LYS A 383 32.52 -12.61 43.07
N TYR A 384 31.72 -11.58 42.83
CA TYR A 384 32.14 -10.31 42.24
C TYR A 384 32.32 -9.17 43.25
N GLN A 385 32.25 -9.45 44.55
CA GLN A 385 32.61 -8.48 45.58
C GLN A 385 34.10 -8.13 45.48
N GLY A 386 34.40 -6.85 45.29
CA GLY A 386 35.76 -6.34 45.10
C GLY A 386 36.37 -6.66 43.73
N LYS A 387 35.59 -7.22 42.78
CA LYS A 387 36.04 -7.58 41.43
C LYS A 387 35.11 -6.98 40.39
N ASP A 388 35.59 -6.84 39.15
CA ASP A 388 34.72 -6.50 38.02
C ASP A 388 33.94 -7.73 37.56
N PHE A 389 32.77 -7.49 36.97
CA PHE A 389 31.97 -8.57 36.38
C PHE A 389 32.71 -9.19 35.20
N ASP A 390 32.67 -10.51 35.07
CA ASP A 390 33.23 -11.22 33.92
C ASP A 390 32.17 -11.34 32.83
N ASP A 391 32.31 -10.58 31.74
CA ASP A 391 31.30 -10.52 30.68
C ASP A 391 31.18 -11.86 29.93
N SER A 392 32.17 -12.76 30.03
CA SER A 392 32.07 -14.11 29.44
C SER A 392 30.95 -14.96 30.06
N GLU A 393 30.49 -14.60 31.26
CA GLU A 393 29.42 -15.29 31.98
C GLU A 393 28.01 -14.76 31.64
N LEU A 394 27.92 -13.74 30.77
CA LEU A 394 26.63 -13.22 30.33
C LEU A 394 25.91 -14.21 29.41
N GLU A 395 24.64 -14.48 29.74
CA GLU A 395 23.76 -15.32 28.93
C GLU A 395 23.03 -14.46 27.87
N PRO A 396 23.05 -14.85 26.58
CA PRO A 396 22.33 -14.12 25.53
C PRO A 396 20.84 -13.98 25.84
N PHE A 397 20.28 -12.81 25.52
CA PHE A 397 18.85 -12.57 25.60
C PHE A 397 18.16 -13.05 24.32
N THR A 398 17.31 -14.08 24.43
CA THR A 398 16.49 -14.60 23.32
C THR A 398 15.05 -14.13 23.49
N TYR A 399 14.51 -13.44 22.48
CA TYR A 399 13.15 -12.89 22.45
C TYR A 399 12.09 -13.98 22.28
#